data_AF-A0A2W4TT37-F1
#
_entry.id   AF-A0A2W4TT37-F1
#
_cell.length_a   1.000
_cell.length_b   1.000
_cell.length_c   1.000
_cell.angle_alpha   90.00
_cell.angle_beta   90.00
_cell.angle_gamma   90.00
#
_symmetry.space_group_name_H-M   'P 1'
#
loop_
_entity.id
_entity.type
_entity.pdbx_description
1 polymer ?
#
loop_
_entity_poly.entity_id
_entity_poly.type
_entity_poly.pdbx_seq_one_letter_code
_entity_poly.pdbx_strand_id
1 'polypeptide(L)'
;MTKTAINPKPLKGWCGQHPHERKILALLETDWPGTQEVSQKAMEYLRLHFADTDIDVQITARSLSQALRAYHDGLFKQSLADRSRLALFVDTLIQELSNEIPGETAMGLRQQLLPERMLSVLDGNPKGQGQADAA
;
A
#
# COMPACT_ATOMS: atom_id res chain seq x y z
N MET A 1 -3.44 -33.77 3.11
CA MET A 1 -3.82 -32.34 3.16
C MET A 1 -2.58 -31.55 3.57
N THR A 2 -1.82 -31.07 2.60
CA THR A 2 -0.62 -30.25 2.84
C THR A 2 -1.06 -28.86 3.27
N LYS A 3 -0.92 -28.59 4.56
CA LYS A 3 -1.13 -27.28 5.18
C LYS A 3 -0.07 -26.34 4.61
N THR A 4 -0.42 -25.51 3.64
CA THR A 4 0.47 -24.52 3.04
C THR A 4 0.97 -23.62 4.17
N ALA A 5 2.28 -23.62 4.40
CA ALA A 5 2.88 -22.85 5.48
C ALA A 5 2.53 -21.37 5.28
N ILE A 6 1.74 -20.82 6.21
CA ILE A 6 1.42 -19.39 6.25
C ILE A 6 2.76 -18.67 6.37
N ASN A 7 3.21 -18.08 5.27
CA ASN A 7 4.47 -17.36 5.24
C ASN A 7 4.30 -16.16 6.17
N PRO A 8 5.05 -16.07 7.30
CA PRO A 8 4.79 -15.08 8.34
C PRO A 8 5.12 -13.65 7.91
N LYS A 9 5.68 -13.46 6.70
CA LYS A 9 5.97 -12.16 6.10
C LYS A 9 5.64 -12.19 4.59
N PRO A 10 4.34 -12.13 4.20
CA PRO A 10 3.90 -12.11 2.81
C PRO A 10 4.74 -11.17 1.92
N LEU A 11 4.92 -9.93 2.37
CA LEU A 11 5.60 -8.90 1.60
C LEU A 11 7.06 -9.25 1.32
N LYS A 12 7.75 -9.88 2.27
CA LYS A 12 9.14 -10.30 2.08
C LYS A 12 9.26 -11.39 1.01
N GLY A 13 8.34 -12.35 0.99
CA GLY A 13 8.29 -13.39 -0.03
C GLY A 13 8.02 -12.80 -1.42
N TRP A 14 7.02 -11.92 -1.49
CA TRP A 14 6.64 -11.22 -2.71
C TRP A 14 7.79 -10.35 -3.26
N CYS A 15 8.43 -9.54 -2.43
CA CYS A 15 9.60 -8.73 -2.82
C CYS A 15 10.79 -9.58 -3.31
N GLY A 16 10.87 -10.87 -2.97
CA GLY A 16 11.85 -11.80 -3.52
C GLY A 16 11.59 -12.16 -4.99
N GLN A 17 10.32 -12.16 -5.39
CA GLN A 17 9.87 -12.45 -6.76
C GLN A 17 9.73 -11.19 -7.62
N HIS A 18 9.59 -10.02 -6.98
CA HIS A 18 9.32 -8.73 -7.63
C HIS A 18 10.45 -7.71 -7.35
N PRO A 19 11.65 -7.88 -7.94
CA PRO A 19 12.82 -7.07 -7.61
C PRO A 19 12.72 -5.62 -8.08
N HIS A 20 11.93 -5.33 -9.12
CA HIS A 20 11.71 -3.97 -9.60
C HIS A 20 10.78 -3.21 -8.65
N GLU A 21 9.63 -3.80 -8.34
CA GLU A 21 8.64 -3.27 -7.42
C GLU A 21 9.21 -3.10 -6.01
N ARG A 22 10.07 -4.03 -5.56
CA ARG A 22 10.82 -3.88 -4.30
C ARG A 22 11.63 -2.58 -4.24
N LYS A 23 12.26 -2.16 -5.35
CA LYS A 23 13.02 -0.90 -5.39
C LYS A 23 12.09 0.30 -5.29
N ILE A 24 10.95 0.25 -5.99
CA ILE A 24 9.94 1.31 -5.93
C ILE A 24 9.36 1.41 -4.52
N LEU A 25 9.03 0.29 -3.89
CA LEU A 25 8.53 0.26 -2.51
C LEU A 25 9.55 0.77 -1.50
N ALA A 26 10.84 0.49 -1.69
CA ALA A 26 11.90 1.04 -0.83
C ALA A 26 12.04 2.57 -0.98
N LEU A 27 11.91 3.08 -2.21
CA LEU A 27 11.89 4.52 -2.46
C LEU A 27 10.65 5.17 -1.83
N LEU A 28 9.47 4.58 -2.07
CA LEU A 28 8.22 5.03 -1.49
C LEU A 28 8.26 5.05 0.04
N GLU A 29 8.86 4.05 0.68
CA GLU A 29 9.03 4.00 2.13
C GLU A 29 9.98 5.07 2.66
N THR A 30 10.98 5.45 1.86
CA THR A 30 11.91 6.53 2.20
C THR A 30 11.21 7.88 2.13
N ASP A 31 10.41 8.10 1.09
CA ASP A 31 9.61 9.32 0.93
C ASP A 31 8.47 9.40 1.96
N TRP A 32 7.85 8.25 2.26
CA TRP A 32 6.65 8.14 3.08
C TRP A 32 6.72 6.93 4.03
N PRO A 33 7.32 7.11 5.23
CA PRO A 33 7.44 6.03 6.20
C PRO A 33 6.09 5.42 6.61
N GLY A 34 5.95 4.10 6.45
CA GLY A 34 4.73 3.33 6.72
C GLY A 34 4.10 2.66 5.52
N THR A 35 4.52 2.95 4.29
CA THR A 35 3.96 2.32 3.09
C THR A 35 4.24 0.82 3.00
N GLN A 36 5.34 0.33 3.59
CA GLN A 36 5.57 -1.10 3.75
C GLN A 36 4.56 -1.75 4.70
N GLU A 37 4.17 -1.06 5.77
CA GLU A 37 3.13 -1.53 6.69
C GLU A 37 1.77 -1.59 5.98
N VAL A 38 1.42 -0.54 5.22
CA VAL A 38 0.20 -0.52 4.40
C VAL A 38 0.19 -1.67 3.39
N SER A 39 1.32 -1.88 2.70
CA SER A 39 1.46 -2.97 1.72
C SER A 39 1.30 -4.34 2.39
N GLN A 40 1.93 -4.54 3.54
CA GLN A 40 1.83 -5.78 4.33
C GLN A 40 0.37 -6.02 4.78
N LYS A 41 -0.31 -4.99 5.31
CA LYS A 41 -1.71 -5.06 5.72
C LYS A 41 -2.64 -5.40 4.55
N ALA A 42 -2.40 -4.81 3.37
CA ALA A 42 -3.18 -5.12 2.18
C ALA A 42 -3.06 -6.60 1.77
N MET A 43 -1.85 -7.18 1.82
CA MET A 43 -1.64 -8.61 1.54
C MET A 43 -2.31 -9.51 2.59
N GLU A 44 -2.21 -9.14 3.87
CA GLU A 44 -2.88 -9.87 4.96
C GLU A 44 -4.39 -9.80 4.81
N TYR A 45 -4.91 -8.64 4.42
CA TYR A 45 -6.32 -8.40 4.21
C TYR A 45 -6.88 -9.26 3.06
N LEU A 46 -6.19 -9.33 1.92
CA LEU A 46 -6.56 -10.21 0.81
C LEU A 46 -6.58 -11.69 1.22
N ARG A 47 -5.58 -12.14 1.99
CA ARG A 47 -5.52 -13.51 2.51
C ARG A 47 -6.69 -13.89 3.40
N LEU A 48 -7.27 -12.93 4.11
CA LEU A 48 -8.45 -13.18 4.94
C LEU A 48 -9.73 -13.34 4.09
N HIS A 49 -9.77 -12.72 2.91
CA HIS A 49 -10.93 -12.74 2.03
C HIS A 49 -10.89 -13.88 1.00
N PHE A 50 -9.70 -14.31 0.60
CA PHE A 50 -9.51 -15.41 -0.35
C PHE A 50 -8.95 -16.65 0.34
N ALA A 51 -9.79 -17.69 0.46
CA ALA A 51 -9.37 -18.99 0.98
C ALA A 51 -8.44 -19.76 0.02
N ASP A 52 -8.44 -19.38 -1.26
CA ASP A 52 -7.56 -19.93 -2.29
C ASP A 52 -6.26 -19.12 -2.38
N THR A 53 -5.15 -19.77 -2.06
CA THR A 53 -3.82 -19.14 -2.02
C THR A 53 -3.32 -18.68 -3.38
N ASP A 54 -3.75 -19.31 -4.48
CA ASP A 54 -3.29 -18.93 -5.81
C ASP A 54 -4.01 -17.68 -6.31
N ILE A 55 -5.29 -17.53 -5.97
CA ILE A 55 -6.08 -16.33 -6.25
C ILE A 55 -5.57 -15.15 -5.41
N ASP A 56 -5.28 -15.35 -4.12
CA ASP A 56 -4.63 -14.35 -3.25
C ASP A 56 -3.35 -13.82 -3.90
N VAL A 57 -2.42 -14.72 -4.26
CA VAL A 57 -1.11 -14.33 -4.80
C VAL A 57 -1.26 -13.50 -6.07
N GLN A 58 -2.19 -13.86 -6.96
CA GLN A 58 -2.41 -13.12 -8.21
C GLN A 58 -3.01 -11.74 -7.96
N ILE A 59 -4.07 -11.65 -7.15
CA ILE A 59 -4.73 -10.37 -6.84
C ILE A 59 -3.76 -9.46 -6.11
N THR A 60 -3.08 -9.97 -5.09
CA THR A 60 -2.06 -9.25 -4.34
C THR A 60 -0.96 -8.70 -5.26
N ALA A 61 -0.42 -9.55 -6.14
CA ALA A 61 0.64 -9.13 -7.05
C ALA A 61 0.15 -8.05 -8.01
N ARG A 62 -1.07 -8.16 -8.53
CA ARG A 62 -1.66 -7.15 -9.42
C ARG A 62 -1.88 -5.82 -8.68
N SER A 63 -2.62 -5.83 -7.57
CA SER A 63 -2.99 -4.59 -6.85
C SER A 63 -1.77 -3.82 -6.38
N LEU A 64 -0.79 -4.52 -5.77
CA LEU A 64 0.42 -3.86 -5.26
C LEU A 64 1.33 -3.37 -6.39
N SER A 65 1.49 -4.14 -7.47
CA SER A 65 2.30 -3.71 -8.63
C SER A 65 1.70 -2.49 -9.32
N GLN A 66 0.37 -2.44 -9.46
CA GLN A 66 -0.31 -1.28 -10.05
C GLN A 66 -0.15 -0.03 -9.18
N ALA A 67 -0.34 -0.15 -7.86
CA ALA A 67 -0.16 0.97 -6.94
C ALA A 67 1.28 1.52 -6.96
N LEU A 68 2.28 0.64 -6.95
CA LEU A 68 3.69 1.03 -7.03
C LEU A 68 4.02 1.67 -8.38
N ARG A 69 3.47 1.16 -9.48
CA ARG A 69 3.61 1.79 -10.81
C ARG A 69 2.99 3.18 -10.82
N ALA A 70 1.80 3.38 -10.25
CA ALA A 70 1.15 4.68 -10.19
C ALA A 70 2.00 5.73 -9.44
N TYR A 71 2.61 5.35 -8.32
CA TYR A 71 3.57 6.19 -7.62
C TYR A 71 4.82 6.47 -8.46
N HIS A 72 5.41 5.44 -9.05
CA HIS A 72 6.60 5.56 -9.89
C HIS A 72 6.37 6.52 -11.07
N ASP A 73 5.26 6.36 -11.79
CA ASP A 73 4.86 7.24 -12.89
C ASP A 73 4.60 8.68 -12.40
N GLY A 74 4.13 8.82 -11.16
CA GLY A 74 3.99 10.10 -10.48
C GLY A 74 5.33 10.82 -10.24
N LEU A 75 6.44 10.10 -10.06
CA LEU A 75 7.78 10.70 -9.87
C LEU A 75 8.26 11.45 -11.12
N PHE A 76 7.88 10.99 -12.32
CA PHE A 76 8.29 11.60 -13.58
C PHE A 76 7.40 12.78 -14.00
N LYS A 77 6.30 13.00 -13.31
CA LYS A 77 5.38 14.12 -13.56
C LYS A 77 5.80 15.31 -12.69
N GLN A 78 6.57 16.22 -13.28
CA GLN A 78 7.15 17.40 -12.60
C GLN A 78 6.12 18.29 -11.87
N SER A 79 4.83 18.18 -12.19
CA SER A 79 3.75 18.96 -11.58
C SER A 79 3.11 18.32 -10.34
N LEU A 80 3.47 17.09 -9.96
CA LEU A 80 2.85 16.39 -8.84
C LEU A 80 3.61 16.63 -7.54
N ALA A 81 2.96 17.33 -6.60
CA ALA A 81 3.44 17.48 -5.24
C ALA A 81 3.60 16.11 -4.55
N ASP A 82 4.52 16.02 -3.58
CA ASP A 82 4.86 14.77 -2.89
C ASP A 82 3.64 14.06 -2.30
N ARG A 83 2.72 14.84 -1.69
CA ARG A 83 1.45 14.33 -1.16
C ARG A 83 0.58 13.68 -2.23
N SER A 84 0.54 14.25 -3.44
CA SER A 84 -0.24 13.71 -4.55
C SER A 84 0.36 12.41 -5.08
N ARG A 85 1.67 12.19 -4.93
CA ARG A 85 2.30 10.89 -5.27
C ARG A 85 1.94 9.80 -4.26
N LEU A 86 1.88 10.13 -2.96
CA LEU A 86 1.35 9.20 -1.96
C LEU A 86 -0.13 8.88 -2.22
N ALA A 87 -0.94 9.89 -2.55
CA ALA A 87 -2.35 9.69 -2.88
C ALA A 87 -2.52 8.74 -4.08
N LEU A 88 -1.72 8.90 -5.14
CA LEU A 88 -1.74 7.98 -6.29
C LEU A 88 -1.47 6.52 -5.88
N PHE A 89 -0.49 6.27 -5.01
CA PHE A 89 -0.24 4.93 -4.49
C PHE A 89 -1.46 4.39 -3.73
N VAL A 90 -1.93 5.14 -2.74
CA VAL A 90 -3.00 4.73 -1.83
C VAL A 90 -4.32 4.52 -2.56
N ASP A 91 -4.74 5.50 -3.37
CA ASP A 91 -6.02 5.47 -4.05
C ASP A 91 -6.05 4.34 -5.08
N THR A 92 -4.94 4.10 -5.80
CA THR A 92 -4.82 2.96 -6.72
C THR A 92 -4.91 1.63 -5.97
N LEU A 93 -4.19 1.49 -4.84
CA LEU A 93 -4.21 0.26 -4.05
C LEU A 93 -5.63 -0.02 -3.54
N ILE A 94 -6.28 0.97 -2.95
CA ILE A 94 -7.64 0.85 -2.41
C ILE A 94 -8.65 0.53 -3.51
N GLN A 95 -8.55 1.20 -4.67
CA GLN A 95 -9.44 0.94 -5.79
C GLN A 95 -9.32 -0.50 -6.28
N GLU A 96 -8.10 -0.99 -6.50
CA GLU A 96 -7.87 -2.36 -6.94
C GLU A 96 -8.40 -3.37 -5.90
N LEU A 97 -8.20 -3.13 -4.60
CA LEU A 97 -8.74 -4.01 -3.55
C LEU A 97 -10.28 -4.00 -3.51
N SER A 98 -10.90 -2.82 -3.62
CA SER A 98 -12.36 -2.70 -3.58
C SER A 98 -13.06 -3.35 -4.78
N ASN A 99 -12.37 -3.42 -5.94
CA ASN A 99 -12.88 -4.09 -7.13
C ASN A 99 -12.93 -5.62 -6.97
N GLU A 100 -12.03 -6.17 -6.16
CA GLU A 100 -11.86 -7.61 -6.01
C GLU A 100 -12.67 -8.18 -4.83
N ILE A 101 -13.02 -7.36 -3.84
CA ILE A 101 -13.68 -7.78 -2.61
C ILE A 101 -15.12 -7.24 -2.57
N PRO A 102 -16.14 -8.09 -2.81
CA PRO A 102 -17.54 -7.66 -2.81
C PRO A 102 -17.96 -7.06 -1.46
N GLY A 103 -18.57 -5.88 -1.51
CA GLY A 103 -19.13 -5.20 -0.33
C GLY A 103 -18.15 -4.31 0.42
N GLU A 104 -16.85 -4.34 0.07
CA GLU A 104 -15.89 -3.41 0.61
C GLU A 104 -15.99 -2.03 -0.03
N THR A 105 -15.79 -1.01 0.80
CA THR A 105 -15.83 0.38 0.35
C THR A 105 -14.43 0.97 0.39
N ALA A 106 -14.12 1.84 -0.57
CA ALA A 106 -12.84 2.55 -0.58
C ALA A 106 -12.55 3.26 0.76
N MET A 107 -13.57 3.84 1.39
CA MET A 107 -13.45 4.50 2.70
C MET A 107 -13.16 3.50 3.83
N GLY A 108 -13.84 2.36 3.86
CA GLY A 108 -13.60 1.30 4.86
C GLY A 108 -12.18 0.75 4.77
N LEU A 109 -11.75 0.40 3.56
CA LEU A 109 -10.38 -0.05 3.29
C LEU A 109 -9.35 1.00 3.68
N ARG A 110 -9.62 2.29 3.39
CA ARG A 110 -8.72 3.38 3.77
C ARG A 110 -8.48 3.43 5.28
N GLN A 111 -9.54 3.33 6.07
CA GLN A 111 -9.46 3.37 7.54
C GLN A 111 -8.78 2.13 8.14
N GLN A 112 -8.95 0.96 7.50
CA GLN A 112 -8.35 -0.29 7.97
C GLN A 112 -6.86 -0.41 7.62
N LEU A 113 -6.49 0.01 6.41
CA LEU A 113 -5.15 -0.23 5.86
C LEU A 113 -4.16 0.87 6.24
N LEU A 114 -4.60 2.13 6.29
CA LEU A 114 -3.68 3.25 6.47
C LEU A 114 -3.44 3.57 7.94
N PRO A 115 -2.19 3.85 8.35
CA PRO A 115 -1.93 4.43 9.66
C PRO A 115 -2.47 5.86 9.75
N GLU A 116 -2.88 6.29 10.95
CA GLU A 116 -3.47 7.61 11.21
C GLU A 116 -2.66 8.79 10.66
N ARG A 117 -1.32 8.68 10.70
CA ARG A 117 -0.42 9.69 10.14
C ARG A 117 -0.62 9.89 8.64
N MET A 118 -0.82 8.80 7.88
CA MET A 118 -1.03 8.86 6.44
C MET A 118 -2.42 9.38 6.11
N LEU A 119 -3.43 8.99 6.90
CA LEU A 119 -4.77 9.55 6.80
C LEU A 119 -4.73 11.08 6.97
N SER A 120 -4.08 11.56 8.03
CA SER A 120 -3.96 13.01 8.30
C SER A 120 -3.27 13.77 7.16
N VAL A 121 -2.17 13.22 6.63
CA VAL A 121 -1.46 13.80 5.47
C VAL A 121 -2.37 13.85 4.23
N LEU A 122 -3.04 12.75 3.92
CA LEU A 122 -3.89 12.65 2.72
C LEU A 122 -5.17 13.47 2.82
N ASP A 123 -5.70 13.67 4.01
CA ASP A 123 -6.88 14.50 4.26
C ASP A 123 -6.52 16.00 4.31
N GLY A 124 -5.22 16.32 4.33
CA GLY A 124 -4.74 17.70 4.35
C GLY A 124 -4.88 18.34 5.71
N ASN A 125 -4.92 17.52 6.76
CA ASN A 125 -4.92 17.96 8.14
C ASN A 125 -3.47 17.91 8.65
N PRO A 126 -2.75 19.05 8.74
CA PRO A 126 -1.38 19.09 9.23
C PRO A 126 -1.36 18.96 10.75
N LYS A 127 -1.82 17.83 11.30
CA LYS A 127 -1.58 17.48 12.71
C LYS A 127 -0.55 16.37 12.74
N GLY A 128 0.69 16.77 12.49
CA GLY A 128 1.84 15.86 12.40
C GLY A 128 3.18 16.54 12.15
N GLN A 129 3.20 17.85 11.88
CA GLN A 129 4.41 18.64 12.10
C GLN A 129 4.50 18.95 13.59
N GLY A 130 5.24 18.10 14.30
CA GLY A 130 5.81 18.46 15.58
C GLY A 130 6.53 19.79 15.43
N GLN A 131 6.00 20.79 16.12
CA GLN A 131 6.72 21.82 16.83
C GLN A 131 8.21 21.45 17.00
N ALA A 132 9.06 21.99 16.13
CA ALA A 132 10.46 22.19 16.44
C ALA A 132 10.56 23.62 16.98
N ASP A 133 10.96 23.68 18.24
CA ASP A 133 10.96 24.83 19.13
C ASP A 133 11.64 26.09 18.58
N ALA A 134 11.16 27.19 19.12
CA ALA A 134 11.83 28.47 19.14
C ALA A 134 13.24 28.38 19.76
N ALA A 135 14.20 29.00 19.10
CA ALA A 135 15.30 29.76 19.71
C ALA A 135 15.90 30.72 18.67
#